data_AF-H9V2Y6-F1
#
_entry.id   AF-H9V2Y6-F1
#
_cell.length_a   1.000
_cell.length_b   1.000
_cell.length_c   1.000
_cell.angle_alpha   90.00
_cell.angle_beta   90.00
_cell.angle_gamma   90.00
#
_symmetry.space_group_name_H-M   'P 1'
#
loop_
_entity.id
_entity.type
_entity.pdbx_description
1 polymer ?
#
loop_
_entity_poly.entity_id
_entity_poly.type
_entity_poly.pdbx_seq_one_letter_code
_entity_poly.pdbx_strand_id
1 'polypeptide(L)' 'MLYLQMVTEAITALKERGGSSTYAIAKFIGDKYKSDLPPSFKKKLNVQLRNLTSSGKITKVKGSY' A
#
# COMPACT_ATOMS: atom_id res chain seq x y z
N MET A 1 -6.02 -7.12 9.74
CA MET A 1 -4.62 -6.77 9.42
C MET A 1 -4.43 -5.25 9.42
N LEU A 2 -3.31 -4.71 9.92
CA LEU A 2 -3.03 -3.27 9.86
C LEU A 2 -2.60 -2.88 8.43
N TYR A 3 -3.08 -1.74 7.91
CA TYR A 3 -2.73 -1.28 6.56
C TYR A 3 -1.23 -1.06 6.36
N LEU A 4 -0.52 -0.58 7.39
CA LEU A 4 0.93 -0.42 7.35
C LEU A 4 1.62 -1.73 6.97
N GLN A 5 1.25 -2.83 7.63
CA GLN A 5 1.91 -4.11 7.44
C GLN A 5 1.67 -4.65 6.02
N MET A 6 0.43 -4.56 5.53
CA MET A 6 0.09 -4.92 4.15
C MET A 6 0.84 -4.06 3.11
N VAL A 7 1.00 -2.77 3.37
CA VAL A 7 1.72 -1.83 2.50
C VAL A 7 3.23 -2.09 2.52
N THR A 8 3.85 -2.22 3.69
CA THR A 8 5.29 -2.52 3.82
C THR A 8 5.63 -3.85 3.17
N GLU A 9 4.77 -4.85 3.33
CA GLU A 9 4.95 -6.15 2.69
C GLU A 9 4.80 -6.06 1.17
N ALA A 10 3.81 -5.31 0.67
CA ALA A 10 3.66 -5.06 -0.75
C ALA A 10 4.90 -4.37 -1.34
N ILE A 11 5.40 -3.31 -0.70
CA ILE A 11 6.61 -2.59 -1.14
C ILE A 11 7.82 -3.53 -1.14
N THR A 12 7.97 -4.33 -0.08
CA THR A 12 9.07 -5.31 0.06
C THR A 12 8.99 -6.42 -0.98
N ALA A 13 7.78 -6.86 -1.33
CA ALA A 13 7.55 -7.91 -2.32
C ALA A 13 7.74 -7.41 -3.76
N LEU A 14 7.31 -6.19 -4.05
CA LEU A 14 7.37 -5.60 -5.39
C LEU A 14 8.80 -5.17 -5.77
N LYS A 15 9.70 -4.92 -4.80
CA LYS A 15 11.14 -4.60 -5.00
C LYS A 15 11.42 -3.61 -6.15
N GLU A 16 10.52 -2.67 -6.39
CA GLU A 16 10.70 -1.72 -7.48
C GLU A 16 11.75 -0.68 -7.09
N ARG A 17 12.75 -0.50 -7.95
CA ARG A 17 13.90 0.41 -7.74
C ARG A 17 13.50 1.85 -7.42
N GLY A 18 12.29 2.26 -7.80
CA GLY A 18 11.72 3.59 -7.54
C GLY A 18 10.59 3.63 -6.50
N GLY A 19 10.38 2.56 -5.74
CA GLY A 19 9.21 2.38 -4.88
C GLY A 19 7.99 1.88 -5.65
N SER A 20 6.96 1.46 -4.92
CA SER A 20 5.76 0.86 -5.50
C SER A 20 4.64 1.87 -5.65
N SER A 21 4.01 1.91 -6.82
CA SER A 21 2.85 2.79 -7.04
C SER A 21 1.65 2.36 -6.17
N THR A 22 0.76 3.32 -5.88
CA THR A 22 -0.53 3.05 -5.20
C THR A 22 -1.30 1.89 -5.84
N TYR A 23 -1.22 1.78 -7.17
CA TYR A 23 -1.89 0.73 -7.94
C TYR A 23 -1.23 -0.64 -7.74
N ALA A 24 0.11 -0.71 -7.79
CA ALA A 24 0.84 -1.95 -7.57
C ALA A 24 0.62 -2.50 -6.15
N ILE A 25 0.66 -1.61 -5.15
CA ILE A 25 0.33 -1.95 -3.75
C ILE A 25 -1.12 -2.44 -3.64
N ALA A 26 -2.08 -1.74 -4.24
CA ALA A 26 -3.48 -2.16 -4.22
C ALA A 26 -3.71 -3.51 -4.90
N LYS A 27 -2.97 -3.80 -5.98
CA LYS A 27 -3.02 -5.09 -6.68
C LYS A 27 -2.45 -6.20 -5.79
N PHE A 28 -1.25 -6.02 -5.24
CA PHE A 28 -0.63 -7.00 -4.34
C PHE A 28 -1.52 -7.31 -3.13
N ILE A 29 -2.02 -6.27 -2.48
CA ILE A 29 -2.92 -6.41 -1.32
C ILE A 29 -4.24 -7.07 -1.73
N GLY A 30 -4.79 -6.68 -2.88
CA GLY A 30 -6.02 -7.26 -3.42
C GLY A 30 -5.88 -8.73 -3.83
N ASP A 31 -4.72 -9.18 -4.29
CA ASP A 31 -4.51 -10.60 -4.62
C ASP A 31 -4.14 -11.44 -3.40
N LYS A 32 -3.40 -10.88 -2.43
CA LYS A 32 -2.95 -11.60 -1.24
C LYS A 32 -3.96 -11.62 -0.09
N TYR A 33 -4.68 -10.52 0.12
CA TYR A 33 -5.61 -10.32 1.26
C TYR A 33 -7.07 -10.18 0.80
N LYS A 34 -7.39 -10.73 -0.38
CA LYS A 34 -8.70 -10.63 -1.05
C LYS A 34 -9.88 -11.03 -0.16
N SER A 35 -9.69 -12.04 0.69
CA SER A 35 -10.70 -12.58 1.60
C SER A 35 -10.96 -11.70 2.82
N ASP A 36 -9.99 -10.89 3.23
CA ASP A 36 -10.05 -10.04 4.43
C ASP A 36 -10.43 -8.58 4.11
N LEU A 37 -10.58 -8.24 2.83
CA LEU A 37 -10.74 -6.87 2.38
C LEU A 37 -12.15 -6.58 1.86
N PRO A 38 -12.77 -5.49 2.32
CA PRO A 38 -14.02 -5.01 1.74
C PRO A 38 -13.84 -4.68 0.24
N PRO A 39 -14.90 -4.79 -0.58
CA PRO A 39 -14.86 -4.39 -1.99
C PRO A 39 -14.38 -2.94 -2.23
N SER A 40 -14.59 -2.09 -1.22
CA SER A 40 -14.20 -0.67 -1.21
C SER A 40 -12.80 -0.39 -0.64
N PHE A 41 -11.96 -1.42 -0.43
CA PHE A 41 -10.66 -1.26 0.22
C PHE A 41 -9.71 -0.31 -0.52
N LYS A 42 -9.78 -0.20 -1.85
CA LYS A 42 -8.90 0.68 -2.64
C LYS A 42 -9.01 2.15 -2.21
N LYS A 43 -10.23 2.62 -1.90
CA LYS A 43 -10.45 3.97 -1.36
C LYS A 43 -9.83 4.12 0.02
N LYS A 44 -10.06 3.15 0.92
CA LYS A 44 -9.48 3.15 2.26
C LYS A 44 -7.95 3.10 2.22
N LEU A 45 -7.38 2.27 1.35
CA LEU A 45 -5.93 2.15 1.16
C LEU A 45 -5.29 3.47 0.77
N ASN A 46 -5.92 4.25 -0.12
CA ASN A 46 -5.37 5.54 -0.54
C ASN A 46 -5.32 6.56 0.62
N VAL A 47 -6.39 6.61 1.43
CA VAL A 47 -6.40 7.42 2.66
C VAL A 47 -5.33 6.95 3.65
N GLN A 48 -5.20 5.63 3.83
CA GLN A 48 -4.20 5.05 4.72
C GLN A 48 -2.77 5.32 4.24
N LEU A 49 -2.49 5.22 2.94
CA LEU A 49 -1.18 5.58 2.38
C LEU A 49 -0.83 7.03 2.65
N ARG A 50 -1.77 7.97 2.45
CA ARG A 50 -1.57 9.38 2.83
C ARG A 50 -1.30 9.53 4.32
N ASN A 51 -2.09 8.89 5.19
CA ASN A 51 -1.90 8.96 6.64
C ASN A 51 -0.55 8.38 7.08
N LEU A 52 -0.11 7.28 6.47
CA LEU A 52 1.18 6.65 6.74
C LEU A 52 2.35 7.53 6.26
N THR A 53 2.19 8.21 5.13
CA THR A 53 3.17 9.21 4.66
C THR A 53 3.22 10.42 5.58
N SER A 54 2.07 10.97 5.98
CA SER A 54 2.00 12.08 6.93
C SER A 54 2.54 11.71 8.32
N SER A 55 2.38 10.44 8.73
CA SER A 55 2.93 9.89 9.97
C SER A 55 4.43 9.59 9.87
N GLY A 56 5.06 9.75 8.70
CA GLY A 56 6.47 9.43 8.47
C GLY A 56 6.80 7.93 8.48
N LYS A 57 5.79 7.05 8.43
CA LYS A 57 6.01 5.58 8.45
C LYS A 57 6.40 5.02 7.09
N ILE A 58 5.98 5.66 6.00
CA ILE A 58 6.38 5.34 4.62
C ILE A 58 6.72 6.63 3.89
N THR A 59 7.65 6.57 2.94
CA THR A 59 8.10 7.75 2.20
C THR A 59 7.57 7.72 0.78
N LYS A 60 6.91 8.79 0.35
CA LYS A 60 6.47 8.92 -1.04
C LYS A 60 7.62 9.48 -1.90
N VAL A 61 8.10 8.71 -2.87
CA VAL A 61 9.15 9.12 -3.81
C VAL A 61 8.56 9.20 -5.23
N LYS A 62 8.51 10.40 -5.81
CA LYS A 62 8.05 10.65 -7.20
C LYS A 62 6.71 9.99 -7.59
N GLY A 63 5.78 9.83 -6.64
CA GLY A 63 4.47 9.20 -6.91
C GLY A 63 4.37 7.73 -6.48
N SER A 64 5.48 7.13 -6.08
CA SER A 64 5.59 5.79 -5.51
C SER A 64 5.78 5.85 -4.00
N TYR A 65 5.53 4.73 -3.31
CA TYR A 65 5.66 4.56 -1.85
C TYR A 65 6.66 3.46 -1.50
#